data_AF-A0A2H0XAW6-F1
#
_entry.id   AF-A0A2H0XAW6-F1
#
_cell.length_a   1.000
_cell.length_b   1.000
_cell.length_c   1.000
_cell.angle_alpha   90.00
_cell.angle_beta   90.00
_cell.angle_gamma   90.00
#
_symmetry.space_group_name_H-M   'P 1'
#
loop_
_entity.id
_entity.type
_entity.pdbx_description
1 polymer ?
#
loop_
_entity_poly.entity_id
_entity_poly.type
_entity_poly.pdbx_seq_one_letter_code
_entity_poly.pdbx_strand_id
1 'polypeptide(L)'
;MDFSFKINENLLLVNTLVKAKGNNLPFSAWVNLQNTLWEKHKRGYSLLKNGFENEIAFDTLQESVDDISALIDEGKKSKEFGRVLNEVEDYKKELESKWQKDGQKASAFLEEILKIKLPDKEFTVLITHPKVGNGKYAGENTIIWGHEENWPNYSIVYLFHEALHEILGKGKFVHEIIELASDNELRIRLNGKGEYFTENGQQVGHLDLIESEKKLLPNWQKYLKDPNMTIFEFLKSLE
;
A
#
# COMPACT_ATOMS: atom_id res chain seq x y z
N MET A 1 5.00 16.09 7.58
CA MET A 1 4.64 15.05 6.59
C MET A 1 3.17 15.18 6.25
N ASP A 2 2.82 15.04 4.97
CA ASP A 2 1.44 15.07 4.49
C ASP A 2 1.21 14.01 3.38
N PHE A 3 -0.05 13.66 3.10
CA PHE A 3 -0.44 12.72 2.05
C PHE A 3 -1.39 13.38 1.03
N SER A 4 -1.00 13.38 -0.23
CA SER A 4 -1.78 13.86 -1.36
C SER A 4 -2.40 12.70 -2.13
N PHE A 5 -3.73 12.58 -2.08
CA PHE A 5 -4.46 11.45 -2.65
C PHE A 5 -4.84 11.72 -4.11
N LYS A 6 -4.38 10.87 -5.04
CA LYS A 6 -4.58 11.04 -6.49
C LYS A 6 -5.06 9.74 -7.13
N ILE A 7 -5.88 9.86 -8.16
CA ILE A 7 -6.28 8.73 -9.00
C ILE A 7 -5.53 8.87 -10.31
N ASN A 8 -4.75 7.85 -10.65
CA ASN A 8 -4.22 7.68 -11.99
C ASN A 8 -5.08 6.60 -12.67
N GLU A 9 -5.93 6.99 -13.60
CA GLU A 9 -6.89 6.09 -14.24
C GLU A 9 -6.22 4.91 -14.95
N ASN A 10 -5.04 5.11 -15.55
CA ASN A 10 -4.32 4.05 -16.24
C ASN A 10 -3.80 3.02 -15.22
N LEU A 11 -3.21 3.50 -14.12
CA LEU A 11 -2.79 2.64 -13.02
C LEU A 11 -3.99 1.90 -12.40
N LEU A 12 -5.10 2.60 -12.16
CA LEU A 12 -6.32 2.01 -11.61
C LEU A 12 -6.82 0.88 -12.50
N LEU A 13 -7.01 1.14 -13.81
CA LEU A 13 -7.47 0.13 -14.76
C LEU A 13 -6.53 -1.08 -14.78
N VAL A 14 -5.23 -0.86 -15.01
CA VAL A 14 -4.24 -1.94 -15.13
C VAL A 14 -4.15 -2.75 -13.83
N ASN A 15 -4.09 -2.07 -12.68
CA ASN A 15 -4.00 -2.74 -11.39
C ASN A 15 -5.24 -3.59 -11.11
N THR A 16 -6.44 -3.07 -11.36
CA THR A 16 -7.69 -3.83 -11.20
C THR A 16 -7.80 -4.97 -12.20
N LEU A 17 -7.38 -4.80 -13.47
CA LEU A 17 -7.40 -5.87 -14.47
C LEU A 17 -6.49 -7.05 -14.08
N VAL A 18 -5.30 -6.76 -13.55
CA VAL A 18 -4.29 -7.78 -13.24
C VAL A 18 -4.55 -8.45 -11.89
N LYS A 19 -4.98 -7.70 -10.88
CA LYS A 19 -5.09 -8.21 -9.50
C LYS A 19 -6.50 -8.66 -9.11
N ALA A 20 -7.56 -8.12 -9.71
CA ALA A 20 -8.93 -8.48 -9.32
C ALA A 20 -9.28 -9.90 -9.79
N LYS A 21 -9.45 -10.82 -8.84
CA LYS A 21 -9.82 -12.23 -9.07
C LYS A 21 -10.53 -12.81 -7.84
N GLY A 22 -11.41 -13.79 -8.06
CA GLY A 22 -12.13 -14.47 -6.98
C GLY A 22 -12.86 -13.47 -6.07
N ASN A 23 -12.57 -13.52 -4.76
CA ASN A 23 -13.19 -12.65 -3.76
C ASN A 23 -12.75 -11.18 -3.86
N ASN A 24 -11.69 -10.88 -4.61
CA ASN A 24 -11.14 -9.52 -4.76
C ASN A 24 -11.72 -8.79 -5.98
N LEU A 25 -12.75 -9.35 -6.64
CA LEU A 25 -13.42 -8.68 -7.74
C LEU A 25 -14.18 -7.44 -7.23
N PRO A 26 -14.09 -6.28 -7.92
CA PRO A 26 -14.89 -5.11 -7.56
C PRO A 26 -16.38 -5.45 -7.61
N PHE A 27 -16.81 -6.09 -8.71
CA PHE A 27 -18.13 -6.64 -8.95
C PHE A 27 -18.08 -7.72 -10.05
N SER A 28 -19.09 -8.58 -10.13
CA SER A 28 -19.10 -9.74 -11.04
C SER A 28 -18.97 -9.39 -12.53
N ALA A 29 -19.59 -8.30 -12.98
CA ALA A 29 -19.50 -7.84 -14.36
C ALA A 29 -18.08 -7.41 -14.80
N TRP A 30 -17.15 -7.18 -13.85
CA TRP A 30 -15.74 -6.88 -14.17
C TRP A 30 -15.08 -7.99 -14.98
N VAL A 31 -15.46 -9.25 -14.73
CA VAL A 31 -14.95 -10.41 -15.45
C VAL A 31 -15.29 -10.33 -16.94
N ASN A 32 -16.43 -9.74 -17.30
CA ASN A 32 -16.80 -9.56 -18.71
C ASN A 32 -15.86 -8.57 -19.41
N LEU A 33 -15.47 -7.50 -18.72
CA LEU A 33 -14.48 -6.56 -19.24
C LEU A 33 -13.11 -7.24 -19.39
N GLN A 34 -12.67 -7.98 -18.36
CA GLN A 34 -11.40 -8.72 -18.41
C GLN A 34 -11.36 -9.68 -19.61
N ASN A 35 -12.42 -10.47 -19.82
CA ASN A 35 -12.51 -11.39 -20.96
C ASN A 35 -12.54 -10.65 -22.30
N THR A 36 -13.31 -9.55 -22.40
CA THR A 36 -13.39 -8.76 -23.63
C THR A 36 -12.03 -8.18 -24.03
N LEU A 37 -11.31 -7.58 -23.07
CA LEU A 37 -9.99 -7.00 -23.31
C LEU A 37 -8.93 -8.09 -23.56
N TRP A 38 -9.03 -9.24 -22.91
CA TRP A 38 -8.15 -10.38 -23.18
C TRP A 38 -8.30 -10.90 -24.62
N GLU A 39 -9.52 -11.06 -25.10
CA GLU A 39 -9.75 -11.58 -26.46
C GLU A 39 -9.28 -10.60 -27.55
N LYS A 40 -9.44 -9.29 -27.32
CA LYS A 40 -9.06 -8.26 -28.30
C LYS A 40 -7.59 -7.86 -28.25
N HIS A 41 -7.03 -7.78 -27.06
CA HIS A 41 -5.70 -7.24 -26.78
C HIS A 41 -4.83 -8.25 -26.06
N LYS A 42 -4.86 -9.49 -26.54
CA LYS A 42 -4.25 -10.64 -25.86
C LYS A 42 -2.78 -10.42 -25.53
N ARG A 43 -2.03 -9.79 -26.43
CA ARG A 43 -0.60 -9.52 -26.29
C ARG A 43 -0.33 -8.52 -25.19
N GLY A 44 -0.95 -7.35 -25.26
CA GLY A 44 -0.82 -6.31 -24.25
C GLY A 44 -1.31 -6.77 -22.88
N TYR A 45 -2.44 -7.48 -22.84
CA TYR A 45 -2.96 -8.05 -21.60
C TYR A 45 -1.98 -9.06 -20.98
N SER A 46 -1.43 -9.98 -21.78
CA SER A 46 -0.49 -10.99 -21.30
C SER A 46 0.77 -10.34 -20.71
N LEU A 47 1.31 -9.30 -21.36
CA LEU A 47 2.46 -8.54 -20.86
C LEU A 47 2.18 -7.86 -19.53
N LEU A 48 1.01 -7.21 -19.38
CA LEU A 48 0.64 -6.58 -18.12
C LEU A 48 0.50 -7.60 -16.98
N LYS A 49 0.06 -8.82 -17.29
CA LYS A 49 -0.20 -9.87 -16.28
C LYS A 49 1.04 -10.68 -15.92
N ASN A 50 1.86 -11.04 -16.91
CA ASN A 50 2.96 -12.00 -16.75
C ASN A 50 4.35 -11.33 -16.80
N GLY A 51 4.43 -10.06 -17.21
CA GLY A 51 5.69 -9.37 -17.47
C GLY A 51 6.36 -9.80 -18.79
N PHE A 52 7.37 -9.03 -19.21
CA PHE A 52 8.08 -9.23 -20.48
C PHE A 52 8.89 -10.54 -20.54
N GLU A 53 9.44 -10.99 -19.41
CA GLU A 53 10.35 -12.15 -19.34
C GLU A 53 9.66 -13.47 -19.71
N ASN A 54 8.35 -13.55 -19.52
CA ASN A 54 7.55 -14.75 -19.79
C ASN A 54 7.01 -14.79 -21.23
N GLU A 55 7.20 -13.73 -22.01
CA GLU A 55 6.61 -13.57 -23.33
C GLU A 55 7.69 -13.39 -24.40
N ILE A 56 8.50 -14.44 -24.59
CA ILE A 56 9.66 -14.50 -25.49
C ILE A 56 9.25 -14.46 -26.99
N ALA A 57 7.96 -14.42 -27.31
CA ALA A 57 7.42 -14.68 -28.65
C ALA A 57 6.76 -13.47 -29.35
N PHE A 58 7.07 -12.24 -28.96
CA PHE A 58 6.47 -11.05 -29.58
C PHE A 58 7.34 -10.48 -30.71
N ASP A 59 6.77 -10.40 -31.91
CA ASP A 59 7.47 -10.06 -33.16
C ASP A 59 8.13 -8.66 -33.14
N THR A 60 7.63 -7.70 -32.35
CA THR A 60 8.30 -6.40 -32.06
C THR A 60 7.85 -5.75 -30.73
N LEU A 61 8.72 -5.00 -30.05
CA LEU A 61 8.33 -4.25 -28.84
C LEU A 61 7.26 -3.18 -29.11
N GLN A 62 7.27 -2.57 -30.30
CA GLN A 62 6.34 -1.49 -30.66
C GLN A 62 4.89 -1.97 -30.72
N GLU A 63 4.63 -3.10 -31.38
CA GLU A 63 3.28 -3.68 -31.44
C GLU A 63 2.72 -4.01 -30.05
N SER A 64 3.58 -4.44 -29.13
CA SER A 64 3.19 -4.68 -27.74
C SER A 64 2.77 -3.40 -27.02
N VAL A 65 3.51 -2.31 -27.23
CA VAL A 65 3.18 -0.99 -26.66
C VAL A 65 1.87 -0.48 -27.24
N ASP A 66 1.68 -0.60 -28.56
CA ASP A 66 0.47 -0.18 -29.25
C ASP A 66 -0.76 -0.96 -28.76
N ASP A 67 -0.63 -2.28 -28.57
CA ASP A 67 -1.71 -3.12 -28.05
C ASP A 67 -2.04 -2.83 -26.58
N ILE A 68 -1.04 -2.52 -25.74
CA ILE A 68 -1.27 -2.04 -24.36
C ILE A 68 -2.01 -0.70 -24.38
N SER A 69 -1.62 0.23 -25.25
CA SER A 69 -2.28 1.53 -25.36
C SER A 69 -3.75 1.35 -25.77
N ALA A 70 -4.01 0.52 -26.79
CA ALA A 70 -5.37 0.24 -27.25
C ALA A 70 -6.22 -0.44 -26.17
N LEU A 71 -5.64 -1.40 -25.42
CA LEU A 71 -6.27 -2.05 -24.27
C LEU A 71 -6.70 -1.03 -23.22
N ILE A 72 -5.80 -0.11 -22.85
CA ILE A 72 -6.09 0.92 -21.84
C ILE A 72 -7.20 1.85 -22.34
N ASP A 73 -7.10 2.33 -23.58
CA ASP A 73 -8.08 3.25 -24.16
C ASP A 73 -9.47 2.62 -24.29
N GLU A 74 -9.56 1.35 -24.69
CA GLU A 74 -10.83 0.63 -24.74
C GLU A 74 -11.38 0.37 -23.33
N GLY A 75 -10.53 -0.12 -22.42
CA GLY A 75 -10.91 -0.41 -21.04
C GLY A 75 -11.47 0.83 -20.33
N LYS A 76 -10.84 2.00 -20.51
CA LYS A 76 -11.30 3.26 -19.92
C LYS A 76 -12.65 3.76 -20.43
N LYS A 77 -13.03 3.39 -21.66
CA LYS A 77 -14.34 3.74 -22.26
C LYS A 77 -15.47 2.82 -21.81
N SER A 78 -15.15 1.72 -21.12
CA SER A 78 -16.15 0.77 -20.65
C SER A 78 -17.00 1.32 -19.50
N LYS A 79 -18.27 0.90 -19.45
CA LYS A 79 -19.17 1.22 -18.32
C LYS A 79 -18.67 0.58 -17.02
N GLU A 80 -18.01 -0.58 -17.11
CA GLU A 80 -17.43 -1.28 -15.98
C GLU A 80 -16.30 -0.46 -15.36
N PHE A 81 -15.40 0.11 -16.16
CA PHE A 81 -14.37 1.01 -15.65
C PHE A 81 -14.95 2.30 -15.08
N GLY A 82 -15.95 2.90 -15.74
CA GLY A 82 -16.65 4.06 -15.20
C GLY A 82 -17.23 3.81 -13.80
N ARG A 83 -17.75 2.60 -13.54
CA ARG A 83 -18.18 2.18 -12.20
C ARG A 83 -17.02 2.07 -11.21
N VAL A 84 -15.92 1.40 -11.59
CA VAL A 84 -14.73 1.29 -10.73
C VAL A 84 -14.17 2.67 -10.38
N LEU A 85 -14.12 3.59 -11.34
CA LEU A 85 -13.65 4.95 -11.12
C LEU A 85 -14.51 5.67 -10.08
N ASN A 86 -15.84 5.61 -10.21
CA ASN A 86 -16.75 6.23 -9.24
C ASN A 86 -16.58 5.63 -7.83
N GLU A 87 -16.50 4.29 -7.70
CA GLU A 87 -16.28 3.62 -6.42
C GLU A 87 -14.93 4.06 -5.78
N VAL A 88 -13.90 4.26 -6.60
CA VAL A 88 -12.57 4.71 -6.15
C VAL A 88 -12.54 6.20 -5.81
N GLU A 89 -13.30 7.05 -6.50
CA GLU A 89 -13.45 8.45 -6.14
C GLU A 89 -14.11 8.63 -4.77
N ASP A 90 -15.12 7.81 -4.46
CA ASP A 90 -15.77 7.83 -3.15
C ASP A 90 -14.81 7.30 -2.07
N TYR A 91 -14.13 6.19 -2.32
CA TYR A 91 -13.09 5.68 -1.42
C TYR A 91 -11.96 6.69 -1.18
N LYS A 92 -11.52 7.42 -2.21
CA LYS A 92 -10.54 8.50 -2.07
C LYS A 92 -11.04 9.58 -1.10
N LYS A 93 -12.28 10.06 -1.24
CA LYS A 93 -12.85 11.08 -0.35
C LYS A 93 -12.91 10.59 1.10
N GLU A 94 -13.22 9.31 1.31
CA GLU A 94 -13.19 8.70 2.64
C GLU A 94 -11.80 8.72 3.26
N LEU A 95 -10.76 8.38 2.48
CA LEU A 95 -9.37 8.44 2.93
C LEU A 95 -8.93 9.87 3.25
N GLU A 96 -9.26 10.84 2.39
CA GLU A 96 -8.97 12.26 2.63
C GLU A 96 -9.63 12.74 3.93
N SER A 97 -10.89 12.39 4.16
CA SER A 97 -11.63 12.72 5.38
C SER A 97 -11.00 12.10 6.64
N LYS A 98 -10.63 10.81 6.57
CA LYS A 98 -9.90 10.13 7.65
C LYS A 98 -8.56 10.80 7.94
N TRP A 99 -7.79 11.12 6.89
CA TRP A 99 -6.50 11.78 7.03
C TRP A 99 -6.63 13.17 7.67
N GLN A 100 -7.59 13.97 7.24
CA GLN A 100 -7.86 15.29 7.83
C GLN A 100 -8.22 15.19 9.32
N LYS A 101 -8.96 14.15 9.70
CA LYS A 101 -9.40 13.95 11.08
C LYS A 101 -8.28 13.45 12.00
N ASP A 102 -7.55 12.42 11.56
CA ASP A 102 -6.68 11.63 12.45
C ASP A 102 -5.19 11.71 12.08
N GLY A 103 -4.82 12.29 10.93
CA GLY A 103 -3.45 12.31 10.39
C GLY A 103 -2.45 13.09 11.25
N GLN A 104 -2.86 14.25 11.80
CA GLN A 104 -1.99 15.02 12.72
C GLN A 104 -1.71 14.25 14.00
N LYS A 105 -2.74 13.61 14.58
CA LYS A 105 -2.62 12.79 15.79
C LYS A 105 -1.71 11.58 15.54
N ALA A 106 -1.90 10.89 14.42
CA ALA A 106 -1.06 9.77 14.02
C ALA A 106 0.40 10.19 13.79
N SER A 107 0.63 11.34 13.15
CA SER A 107 1.97 11.92 12.98
C SER A 107 2.66 12.15 14.32
N ALA A 108 1.96 12.77 15.28
CA ALA A 108 2.50 13.03 16.61
C ALA A 108 2.88 11.74 17.35
N PHE A 109 2.02 10.72 17.31
CA PHE A 109 2.35 9.42 17.89
C PHE A 109 3.56 8.77 17.21
N LEU A 110 3.67 8.88 15.89
CA LEU A 110 4.80 8.32 15.19
C LEU A 110 6.11 9.07 15.52
N GLU A 111 6.08 10.39 15.65
CA GLU A 111 7.23 11.17 16.15
C GLU A 111 7.67 10.71 17.55
N GLU A 112 6.73 10.45 18.45
CA GLU A 112 7.03 9.90 19.78
C GLU A 112 7.62 8.48 19.72
N ILE A 113 7.11 7.63 18.82
CA ILE A 113 7.59 6.25 18.64
C ILE A 113 9.01 6.25 18.07
N LEU A 114 9.30 7.09 17.07
CA LEU A 114 10.59 7.14 16.39
C LEU A 114 11.61 8.07 17.08
N LYS A 115 11.13 8.96 17.96
CA LYS A 115 11.88 10.03 18.64
C LYS A 115 12.68 10.90 17.67
N ILE A 116 12.09 11.15 16.52
CA ILE A 116 12.58 12.10 15.53
C ILE A 116 11.41 12.96 15.10
N LYS A 117 11.69 14.17 14.61
CA LYS A 117 10.69 14.90 13.85
C LYS A 117 10.48 14.23 12.52
N LEU A 118 9.23 14.03 12.13
CA LEU A 118 8.92 13.53 10.80
C LEU A 118 9.33 14.58 9.76
N PRO A 119 9.83 14.17 8.59
CA PRO A 119 10.24 15.11 7.58
C PRO A 119 9.04 15.94 7.09
N ASP A 120 9.31 17.20 6.75
CA ASP A 120 8.35 18.06 6.04
C ASP A 120 8.34 17.68 4.56
N LYS A 121 7.73 16.52 4.27
CA LYS A 121 7.58 15.92 2.94
C LYS A 121 6.11 15.63 2.66
N GLU A 122 5.70 15.83 1.42
CA GLU A 122 4.41 15.37 0.89
C GLU A 122 4.63 14.02 0.17
N PHE A 123 3.80 13.03 0.50
CA PHE A 123 3.73 11.76 -0.21
C PHE A 123 2.54 11.75 -1.17
N THR A 124 2.74 11.32 -2.42
CA THR A 124 1.64 11.09 -3.36
C THR A 124 1.09 9.68 -3.16
N VAL A 125 -0.19 9.57 -2.79
CA VAL A 125 -0.89 8.29 -2.65
C VAL A 125 -1.75 8.06 -3.89
N LEU A 126 -1.33 7.11 -4.73
CA LEU A 126 -2.06 6.69 -5.92
C LEU A 126 -3.11 5.63 -5.54
N ILE A 127 -4.37 6.03 -5.60
CA ILE A 127 -5.50 5.22 -5.14
C ILE A 127 -5.92 4.20 -6.20
N THR A 128 -6.05 2.97 -5.73
CA THR A 128 -6.55 1.79 -6.45
C THR A 128 -7.80 1.26 -5.75
N HIS A 129 -8.50 0.32 -6.38
CA HIS A 129 -9.75 -0.20 -5.83
C HIS A 129 -9.54 -0.95 -4.49
N PRO A 130 -10.29 -0.67 -3.41
CA PRO A 130 -10.02 -1.20 -2.07
C PRO A 130 -10.07 -2.74 -1.98
N LYS A 131 -10.95 -3.39 -2.75
CA LYS A 131 -11.02 -4.87 -2.81
C LYS A 131 -9.80 -5.55 -3.41
N VAL A 132 -8.94 -4.81 -4.10
CA VAL A 132 -7.78 -5.41 -4.79
C VAL A 132 -6.65 -5.73 -3.81
N GLY A 133 -6.58 -5.07 -2.65
CA GLY A 133 -5.56 -5.32 -1.63
C GLY A 133 -4.17 -4.88 -2.10
N ASN A 134 -3.96 -3.57 -2.14
CA ASN A 134 -2.71 -2.96 -2.58
C ASN A 134 -2.18 -2.00 -1.51
N GLY A 135 -0.96 -2.25 -1.06
CA GLY A 135 -0.18 -1.36 -0.20
C GLY A 135 1.27 -1.54 -0.60
N LYS A 136 1.89 -0.48 -1.13
CA LYS A 136 3.28 -0.52 -1.57
C LYS A 136 3.88 0.87 -1.70
N TYR A 137 5.07 1.05 -1.13
CA TYR A 137 5.97 2.13 -1.47
C TYR A 137 6.57 1.94 -2.87
N ALA A 138 6.30 2.88 -3.77
CA ALA A 138 6.72 2.86 -5.16
C ALA A 138 8.02 3.65 -5.43
N GLY A 139 8.62 4.27 -4.41
CA GLY A 139 9.75 5.17 -4.56
C GLY A 139 9.31 6.63 -4.73
N GLU A 140 10.26 7.56 -4.60
CA GLU A 140 10.06 9.00 -4.84
C GLU A 140 8.86 9.60 -4.09
N ASN A 141 8.70 9.23 -2.81
CA ASN A 141 7.55 9.62 -1.98
C ASN A 141 6.18 9.20 -2.58
N THR A 142 6.14 8.17 -3.42
CA THR A 142 4.90 7.66 -4.01
C THR A 142 4.48 6.35 -3.33
N ILE A 143 3.22 6.28 -2.94
CA ILE A 143 2.59 5.08 -2.35
C ILE A 143 1.46 4.66 -3.28
N ILE A 144 1.32 3.37 -3.54
CA ILE A 144 0.13 2.82 -4.20
C ILE A 144 -0.73 2.17 -3.13
N TRP A 145 -1.99 2.61 -3.02
CA TRP A 145 -2.88 2.21 -1.92
C TRP A 145 -4.26 1.80 -2.42
N GLY A 146 -4.84 0.77 -1.81
CA GLY A 146 -6.17 0.27 -2.11
C GLY A 146 -6.47 -0.94 -1.25
N HIS A 147 -6.99 -0.72 -0.05
CA HIS A 147 -7.30 -1.79 0.89
C HIS A 147 -8.61 -1.53 1.62
N GLU A 148 -9.36 -2.58 1.94
CA GLU A 148 -10.50 -2.49 2.84
C GLU A 148 -10.05 -2.09 4.26
N GLU A 149 -10.91 -1.36 4.96
CA GLU A 149 -10.67 -0.95 6.34
C GLU A 149 -10.98 -2.12 7.29
N ASN A 150 -10.04 -3.06 7.41
CA ASN A 150 -10.24 -4.28 8.20
C ASN A 150 -10.41 -4.04 9.70
N TRP A 151 -9.86 -2.93 10.20
CA TRP A 151 -9.98 -2.48 11.57
C TRP A 151 -9.83 -0.95 11.64
N PRO A 152 -10.23 -0.29 12.75
CA PRO A 152 -10.24 1.18 12.83
C PRO A 152 -8.85 1.81 12.57
N ASN A 153 -8.77 2.77 11.66
CA ASN A 153 -7.54 3.46 11.26
C ASN A 153 -6.52 2.60 10.50
N TYR A 154 -6.93 1.46 9.95
CA TYR A 154 -6.11 0.57 9.11
C TYR A 154 -5.35 1.36 8.06
N SER A 155 -6.08 2.16 7.26
CA SER A 155 -5.46 2.87 6.15
C SER A 155 -4.43 3.89 6.60
N ILE A 156 -4.66 4.60 7.71
CA ILE A 156 -3.70 5.59 8.23
C ILE A 156 -2.41 4.90 8.70
N VAL A 157 -2.54 3.81 9.45
CA VAL A 157 -1.39 3.06 9.97
C VAL A 157 -0.52 2.55 8.82
N TYR A 158 -1.13 1.94 7.80
CA TYR A 158 -0.37 1.39 6.68
C TYR A 158 0.15 2.44 5.71
N LEU A 159 -0.48 3.61 5.57
CA LEU A 159 0.15 4.73 4.85
C LEU A 159 1.45 5.18 5.53
N PHE A 160 1.48 5.18 6.87
CA PHE A 160 2.72 5.40 7.60
C PHE A 160 3.72 4.24 7.47
N HIS A 161 3.26 2.99 7.47
CA HIS A 161 4.13 1.84 7.18
C HIS A 161 4.90 2.07 5.87
N GLU A 162 4.19 2.40 4.79
CA GLU A 162 4.81 2.62 3.49
C GLU A 162 5.69 3.87 3.47
N ALA A 163 5.30 4.96 4.16
CA ALA A 163 6.13 6.15 4.28
C ALA A 163 7.44 5.88 5.05
N LEU A 164 7.44 4.95 6.01
CA LEU A 164 8.63 4.59 6.77
C LEU A 164 9.69 3.90 5.91
N HIS A 165 9.32 3.21 4.82
CA HIS A 165 10.31 2.69 3.87
C HIS A 165 11.18 3.79 3.26
N GLU A 166 10.63 4.98 3.01
CA GLU A 166 11.40 6.15 2.56
C GLU A 166 12.26 6.76 3.67
N ILE A 167 11.77 6.76 4.91
CA ILE A 167 12.42 7.44 6.04
C ILE A 167 13.59 6.61 6.59
N LEU A 168 13.39 5.29 6.75
CA LEU A 168 14.36 4.38 7.36
C LEU A 168 15.25 3.70 6.30
N GLY A 169 14.86 3.75 5.03
CA GLY A 169 15.64 3.19 3.92
C GLY A 169 15.68 1.67 3.92
N LYS A 170 16.85 1.10 3.62
CA LYS A 170 17.07 -0.35 3.53
C LYS A 170 18.04 -0.81 4.61
N GLY A 171 17.79 -1.96 5.20
CA GLY A 171 18.67 -2.58 6.18
C GLY A 171 18.12 -3.91 6.66
N LYS A 172 18.95 -4.70 7.34
CA LYS A 172 18.64 -6.10 7.72
C LYS A 172 17.38 -6.23 8.57
N PHE A 173 17.14 -5.27 9.47
CA PHE A 173 16.01 -5.29 10.41
C PHE A 173 15.00 -4.17 10.16
N VAL A 174 15.16 -3.41 9.06
CA VAL A 174 14.34 -2.20 8.86
C VAL A 174 12.87 -2.55 8.71
N HIS A 175 12.53 -3.64 8.02
CA HIS A 175 11.13 -4.02 7.83
C HIS A 175 10.48 -4.42 9.16
N GLU A 176 11.14 -5.24 9.98
CA GLU A 176 10.65 -5.57 11.32
C GLU A 176 10.48 -4.33 12.20
N ILE A 177 11.39 -3.36 12.11
CA ILE A 177 11.26 -2.11 12.86
C ILE A 177 10.12 -1.24 12.34
N ILE A 178 9.85 -1.24 11.04
CA ILE A 178 8.69 -0.58 10.46
C ILE A 178 7.41 -1.18 11.05
N GLU A 179 7.24 -2.50 11.02
CA GLU A 179 6.04 -3.16 11.56
C GLU A 179 5.87 -2.99 13.07
N LEU A 180 6.97 -3.04 13.84
CA LEU A 180 6.91 -2.74 15.27
C LEU A 180 6.51 -1.28 15.53
N ALA A 181 6.94 -0.33 14.69
CA ALA A 181 6.61 1.08 14.83
C ALA A 181 5.20 1.44 14.34
N SER A 182 4.79 1.00 13.15
CA SER A 182 3.49 1.31 12.57
C SER A 182 2.42 0.30 12.99
N ASP A 183 2.58 -0.94 12.56
CA ASP A 183 1.55 -1.98 12.61
C ASP A 183 1.23 -2.38 14.05
N ASN A 184 2.19 -2.21 14.95
CA ASN A 184 2.03 -2.43 16.39
C ASN A 184 1.85 -1.11 17.15
N GLU A 185 2.91 -0.32 17.34
CA GLU A 185 2.86 0.84 18.23
C GLU A 185 1.89 1.92 17.76
N LEU A 186 1.97 2.37 16.50
CA LEU A 186 1.08 3.41 15.99
C LEU A 186 -0.37 2.95 16.00
N ARG A 187 -0.66 1.72 15.54
CA ARG A 187 -2.02 1.13 15.61
C ARG A 187 -2.56 1.17 17.03
N ILE A 188 -1.83 0.61 17.99
CA ILE A 188 -2.29 0.46 19.38
C ILE A 188 -2.55 1.84 20.01
N ARG A 189 -1.64 2.80 19.80
CA ARG A 189 -1.80 4.17 20.33
C ARG A 189 -2.94 4.93 19.67
N LEU A 190 -3.08 4.82 18.34
CA LEU A 190 -4.12 5.50 17.58
C LEU A 190 -5.52 4.97 17.94
N ASN A 191 -5.65 3.66 18.13
CA ASN A 191 -6.89 2.98 18.51
C ASN A 191 -7.15 2.97 20.03
N GLY A 192 -6.16 3.32 20.84
CA GLY A 192 -6.23 3.32 22.30
C GLY A 192 -6.31 1.93 22.95
N LYS A 193 -6.14 0.87 22.16
CA LYS A 193 -6.20 -0.53 22.58
C LYS A 193 -5.53 -1.43 21.53
N GLY A 194 -5.25 -2.67 21.92
CA GLY A 194 -4.72 -3.71 21.04
C GLY A 194 -3.57 -4.45 21.70
N GLU A 195 -3.16 -5.54 21.07
CA GLU A 195 -2.01 -6.34 21.48
C GLU A 195 -1.00 -6.41 20.35
N TYR A 196 0.27 -6.63 20.67
CA TYR A 196 1.27 -6.86 19.64
C TYR A 196 0.90 -8.07 18.78
N PHE A 197 1.14 -7.96 17.47
CA PHE A 197 0.93 -8.97 16.44
C PHE A 197 -0.53 -9.39 16.19
N THR A 198 -1.52 -8.83 16.92
CA THR A 198 -2.93 -9.18 16.73
C THR A 198 -3.89 -8.01 16.88
N GLU A 199 -4.96 -7.99 16.09
CA GLU A 199 -6.10 -7.07 16.18
C GLU A 199 -7.39 -7.88 15.99
N ASN A 200 -8.30 -7.86 16.98
CA ASN A 200 -9.56 -8.63 16.94
C ASN A 200 -9.37 -10.13 16.61
N GLY A 201 -8.28 -10.73 17.11
CA GLY A 201 -7.94 -12.14 16.89
C GLY A 201 -7.34 -12.45 15.51
N GLN A 202 -7.14 -11.45 14.65
CA GLN A 202 -6.43 -11.58 13.38
C GLN A 202 -4.98 -11.14 13.54
N GLN A 203 -4.06 -11.80 12.85
CA GLN A 203 -2.65 -11.40 12.83
C GLN A 203 -2.48 -10.08 12.06
N VAL A 204 -1.56 -9.26 12.55
CA VAL A 204 -1.20 -7.95 11.99
C VAL A 204 0.28 -7.99 11.58
N GLY A 205 0.63 -7.38 10.45
CA GLY A 205 1.97 -7.41 9.87
C GLY A 205 2.21 -8.61 8.94
N HIS A 206 3.46 -8.78 8.48
CA HIS A 206 3.85 -9.89 7.62
C HIS A 206 4.11 -11.16 8.44
N LEU A 207 3.38 -12.24 8.13
CA LEU A 207 3.41 -13.47 8.93
C LEU A 207 4.80 -14.13 9.02
N ASP A 208 5.63 -13.95 7.99
CA ASP A 208 7.00 -14.46 7.93
C ASP A 208 8.00 -13.66 8.78
N LEU A 209 7.63 -12.44 9.20
CA LEU A 209 8.47 -11.57 10.03
C LEU A 209 8.17 -11.67 11.54
N ILE A 210 7.00 -12.17 11.93
CA ILE A 210 6.58 -12.24 13.34
C ILE A 210 7.64 -12.88 14.25
N GLU A 211 8.31 -13.94 13.79
CA GLU A 211 9.33 -14.62 14.61
C GLU A 211 10.64 -13.82 14.74
N SER A 212 11.03 -13.01 13.75
CA SER A 212 12.15 -12.09 13.90
C SER A 212 11.77 -10.87 14.76
N GLU A 213 10.57 -10.32 14.57
CA GLU A 213 10.04 -9.23 15.39
C GLU A 213 9.96 -9.60 16.88
N LYS A 214 9.46 -10.79 17.22
CA LYS A 214 9.43 -11.28 18.62
C LYS A 214 10.81 -11.36 19.25
N LYS A 215 11.85 -11.68 18.47
CA LYS A 215 13.24 -11.68 18.96
C LYS A 215 13.77 -10.26 19.18
N LEU A 216 13.33 -9.30 18.37
CA LEU A 216 13.67 -7.88 18.52
C LEU A 216 12.88 -7.20 19.65
N LEU A 217 11.70 -7.71 19.99
CA LEU A 217 10.76 -7.09 20.93
C LEU A 217 11.38 -6.67 22.28
N PRO A 218 12.25 -7.45 22.95
CA PRO A 218 12.88 -7.00 24.19
C PRO A 218 13.78 -5.77 24.00
N ASN A 219 14.49 -5.68 22.88
CA ASN A 219 15.33 -4.52 22.56
C ASN A 219 14.48 -3.33 22.13
N TRP A 220 13.42 -3.58 21.34
CA TRP A 220 12.42 -2.57 20.97
C TRP A 220 11.76 -1.95 22.22
N GLN A 221 11.36 -2.75 23.19
CA GLN A 221 10.76 -2.25 24.44
C GLN A 221 11.75 -1.46 25.30
N LYS A 222 13.04 -1.82 25.30
CA LYS A 222 14.10 -1.01 25.93
C LYS A 222 14.25 0.32 25.21
N TYR A 223 14.30 0.28 23.88
CA TYR A 223 14.31 1.46 23.04
C TYR A 223 13.13 2.37 23.40
N LEU A 224 11.89 1.91 23.35
CA LEU A 224 10.70 2.75 23.63
C LEU A 224 10.75 3.47 24.99
N LYS A 225 11.46 2.91 25.98
CA LYS A 225 11.63 3.51 27.32
C LYS A 225 12.78 4.51 27.42
N ASP A 226 13.71 4.52 26.47
CA ASP A 226 14.86 5.42 26.46
C ASP A 226 14.56 6.69 25.65
N PRO A 227 14.26 7.84 26.27
CA PRO A 227 13.91 9.05 25.52
C PRO A 227 15.07 9.65 24.71
N ASN A 228 16.31 9.21 24.94
CA ASN A 228 17.50 9.79 24.32
C ASN A 228 18.01 9.01 23.10
N MET A 229 17.45 7.83 22.84
CA MET A 229 17.84 7.00 21.69
C MET A 229 16.83 7.18 20.56
N THR A 230 17.25 7.73 19.44
CA THR A 230 16.47 7.86 18.20
C THR A 230 16.34 6.53 17.47
N ILE A 231 15.37 6.42 16.55
CA ILE A 231 15.18 5.21 15.73
C ILE A 231 16.43 4.82 14.92
N PHE A 232 17.20 5.81 14.42
CA PHE A 232 18.40 5.56 13.64
C PHE A 232 19.54 4.99 14.50
N GLU A 233 19.70 5.50 15.72
CA GLU A 233 20.67 4.96 16.69
C GLU A 233 20.28 3.54 17.12
N PHE A 234 18.98 3.30 17.31
CA PHE A 234 18.48 1.97 17.62
C PHE A 234 18.77 0.97 16.49
N LEU A 235 18.43 1.31 15.24
CA LEU A 235 18.74 0.47 14.07
C LEU A 235 20.24 0.14 13.98
N LYS A 236 21.10 1.13 14.17
CA LYS A 236 22.57 0.93 14.18
C LYS A 236 23.04 0.01 15.30
N SER A 237 22.34 -0.03 16.44
CA SER A 237 22.68 -0.90 17.57
C SER A 237 22.35 -2.39 17.32
N LEU A 238 21.57 -2.68 16.28
CA LEU A 238 21.20 -4.04 15.89
C LEU A 238 22.14 -4.63 14.83
N GLU A 239 23.01 -3.82 14.22
CA GLU A 239 24.03 -4.26 13.25
C GLU A 239 25.23 -4.94 13.93
#